data_AF-A0A7G7CR09-F1
#
_entry.id   AF-A0A7G7CR09-F1
#
_cell.length_a   1.000
_cell.length_b   1.000
_cell.length_c   1.000
_cell.angle_alpha   90.00
_cell.angle_beta   90.00
_cell.angle_gamma   90.00
#
_symmetry.space_group_name_H-M   'P 1'
#
loop_
_entity.id
_entity.type
_entity.pdbx_description
1 polymer ?
#
loop_
_entity_poly.entity_id
_entity_poly.type
_entity_poly.pdbx_seq_one_letter_code
_entity_poly.pdbx_strand_id
1 'polypeptide(L)'
;MADPGKELEPRKRFPLVVADKRAHHEAGIKRILGVTVPGTAAYAALSLELFPIAWVALPATILALLVLRPWNSLKYWVRKEDYREGDYSQLYYVSMFAPTIGSALSPALVGLFDDANGTFFHLPEAVTRSLGFVALWLLMIVGVSLTWRSLETFSYRIGKRRTRQLLDADHRIDDITADALDLAAANKELLATLVALGAVDGQWLHIKQLARHLDTSLDKLEAPIEELDERSLLDVRRSALEKPLKKWKLSVSPFGLRVLNHVDRR
;
A
#
# COMPACT_ATOMS: atom_id res chain seq x y z
N MET A 1 18.26 17.60 -38.35
CA MET A 1 17.76 16.34 -38.95
C MET A 1 17.23 15.49 -37.83
N ALA A 2 15.90 15.38 -37.72
CA ALA A 2 15.24 14.56 -36.70
C ALA A 2 15.14 13.12 -37.22
N ASP A 3 15.48 12.16 -36.36
CA ASP A 3 15.44 10.73 -36.60
C ASP A 3 13.98 10.24 -36.77
N PRO A 4 13.59 9.69 -37.93
CA PRO A 4 12.19 9.36 -38.24
C PRO A 4 11.72 8.02 -37.62
N GLY A 5 12.51 7.38 -36.77
CA GLY A 5 12.23 6.02 -36.26
C GLY A 5 11.80 5.90 -34.80
N LYS A 6 11.76 6.97 -34.01
CA LYS A 6 11.19 6.91 -32.65
C LYS A 6 9.67 7.12 -32.74
N GLU A 7 8.93 6.02 -32.83
CA GLU A 7 7.53 6.01 -32.42
C GLU A 7 7.45 6.71 -31.06
N LEU A 8 6.82 7.89 -31.06
CA LEU A 8 6.48 8.60 -29.85
C LEU A 8 5.58 7.66 -29.06
N GLU A 9 6.10 7.03 -28.01
CA GLU A 9 5.28 6.23 -27.10
C GLU A 9 4.03 7.06 -26.75
N PRO A 10 2.83 6.50 -26.92
CA PRO A 10 1.61 7.26 -26.69
C PRO A 10 1.65 7.80 -25.26
N ARG A 11 1.56 9.13 -25.10
CA ARG A 11 1.60 9.80 -23.79
C ARG A 11 0.62 9.11 -22.85
N LYS A 12 1.13 8.27 -21.94
CA LYS A 12 0.27 7.53 -21.00
C LYS A 12 -0.53 8.53 -20.17
N ARG A 13 -1.85 8.30 -20.08
CA ARG A 13 -2.74 9.08 -19.20
C ARG A 13 -2.25 9.02 -17.75
N PHE A 14 -2.40 10.10 -17.01
CA PHE A 14 -1.92 10.22 -15.62
C PHE A 14 -2.41 9.06 -14.72
N PRO A 15 -3.69 8.64 -14.75
CA PRO A 15 -4.16 7.47 -14.00
C PRO A 15 -3.44 6.17 -14.39
N LEU A 16 -3.03 6.03 -15.65
CA LEU A 16 -2.28 4.85 -16.11
C LEU A 16 -0.85 4.88 -15.59
N VAL A 17 -0.18 6.05 -15.55
CA VAL A 17 1.14 6.21 -14.95
C VAL A 17 1.10 5.91 -13.45
N VAL A 18 0.07 6.41 -12.74
CA VAL A 18 -0.16 6.12 -11.32
C VAL A 18 -0.40 4.61 -11.09
N ALA A 19 -1.18 3.96 -11.95
CA ALA A 19 -1.46 2.53 -11.86
C ALA A 19 -0.22 1.68 -12.15
N ASP A 20 0.58 2.06 -13.14
CA ASP A 20 1.83 1.39 -13.53
C ASP A 20 2.86 1.47 -12.39
N LYS A 21 3.09 2.67 -11.85
CA LYS A 21 3.97 2.85 -10.68
C LYS A 21 3.46 2.06 -9.47
N ARG A 22 2.15 2.04 -9.22
CA ARG A 22 1.56 1.24 -8.14
C ARG A 22 1.76 -0.26 -8.33
N ALA A 23 1.58 -0.79 -9.53
CA ALA A 23 1.73 -2.22 -9.82
C ALA A 23 3.16 -2.71 -9.55
N HIS A 24 4.16 -1.86 -9.78
CA HIS A 24 5.56 -2.14 -9.44
C HIS A 24 5.85 -2.15 -7.93
N HIS A 25 4.91 -1.69 -7.09
CA HIS A 25 5.11 -1.51 -5.65
C HIS A 25 4.23 -2.40 -4.77
N GLU A 26 3.09 -2.86 -5.27
CA GLU A 26 2.28 -3.84 -4.55
C GLU A 26 2.95 -5.20 -4.51
N ALA A 27 2.99 -5.86 -3.34
CA ALA A 27 3.41 -7.25 -3.33
C ALA A 27 2.39 -8.08 -4.13
N GLY A 28 2.89 -8.81 -5.12
CA GLY A 28 2.06 -9.79 -5.81
C GLY A 28 1.44 -10.76 -4.82
N ILE A 29 0.19 -11.18 -5.08
CA ILE A 29 -0.56 -12.12 -4.22
C ILE A 29 0.28 -13.37 -3.90
N LYS A 30 1.05 -13.86 -4.87
CA LYS A 30 1.98 -15.00 -4.69
C LYS A 30 2.99 -14.78 -3.55
N ARG A 31 3.50 -13.55 -3.40
CA ARG A 31 4.49 -13.20 -2.37
C ARG A 31 3.83 -13.13 -0.99
N ILE A 32 2.65 -12.53 -0.89
CA ILE A 32 1.87 -12.47 0.34
C ILE A 32 1.55 -13.90 0.79
N LEU A 33 0.97 -14.71 -0.10
CA LEU A 33 0.65 -16.11 0.19
C LEU A 33 1.88 -16.93 0.55
N GLY A 34 3.02 -16.71 -0.11
CA GLY A 34 4.25 -17.43 0.19
C GLY A 34 4.74 -17.26 1.63
N VAL A 35 4.39 -16.14 2.30
CA VAL A 35 4.69 -15.90 3.72
C VAL A 35 3.52 -16.28 4.63
N THR A 36 2.29 -15.91 4.26
CA THR A 36 1.13 -16.11 5.13
C THR A 36 0.73 -17.58 5.24
N VAL A 37 0.85 -18.37 4.18
CA VAL A 37 0.50 -19.80 4.16
C VAL A 37 1.30 -20.61 5.18
N PRO A 38 2.64 -20.62 5.19
CA PRO A 38 3.40 -21.36 6.20
C PRO A 38 3.23 -20.76 7.61
N GLY A 39 3.15 -19.44 7.74
CA GLY A 39 3.02 -18.80 9.06
C GLY A 39 1.69 -19.11 9.75
N THR A 40 0.60 -19.13 8.98
CA THR A 40 -0.73 -19.49 9.48
C THR A 40 -0.88 -20.99 9.69
N ALA A 41 -0.18 -21.83 8.93
CA ALA A 41 -0.10 -23.28 9.18
C ALA A 41 0.59 -23.55 10.52
N ALA A 42 1.70 -22.87 10.80
CA ALA A 42 2.40 -22.98 12.07
C ALA A 42 1.49 -22.56 13.24
N TYR A 43 0.78 -21.45 13.11
CA TYR A 43 -0.18 -20.99 14.12
C TYR A 43 -1.29 -22.02 14.35
N ALA A 44 -1.98 -22.47 13.30
CA ALA A 44 -3.07 -23.42 13.42
C ALA A 44 -2.61 -24.77 14.01
N ALA A 45 -1.41 -25.22 13.64
CA ALA A 45 -0.83 -26.44 14.20
C ALA A 45 -0.52 -26.30 15.70
N LEU A 46 0.03 -25.16 16.14
CA LEU A 46 0.27 -24.90 17.56
C LEU A 46 -1.02 -24.79 18.37
N SER A 47 -2.06 -24.14 17.82
CA SER A 47 -3.36 -24.01 18.47
C SER A 47 -4.08 -25.35 18.71
N LEU A 48 -3.73 -26.38 17.94
CA LEU A 48 -4.33 -27.72 18.00
C LEU A 48 -3.33 -28.80 18.47
N GLU A 49 -2.18 -28.38 19.01
CA GLU A 49 -1.14 -29.27 19.52
C GLU A 49 -0.59 -30.28 18.47
N LEU A 50 -0.68 -29.94 17.19
CA LEU A 50 -0.14 -30.71 16.06
C LEU A 50 1.35 -30.40 15.85
N PHE A 51 2.16 -30.67 16.88
CA PHE A 51 3.59 -30.30 16.91
C PHE A 51 4.40 -30.73 15.68
N PRO A 52 4.26 -31.94 15.11
CA PRO A 52 5.01 -32.33 13.92
C PRO A 52 4.81 -31.37 12.74
N ILE A 53 3.59 -30.87 12.55
CA ILE A 53 3.27 -29.90 11.50
C ILE A 53 3.89 -28.54 11.83
N ALA A 54 3.81 -28.10 13.09
CA ALA A 54 4.40 -26.84 13.53
C ALA A 54 5.93 -26.81 13.33
N TRP A 55 6.63 -27.92 13.62
CA TRP A 55 8.08 -28.04 13.43
C TRP A 55 8.54 -27.90 11.98
N VAL A 56 7.68 -28.21 11.01
CA VAL A 56 7.97 -28.01 9.58
C VAL A 56 7.54 -26.61 9.12
N ALA A 57 6.37 -26.15 9.56
CA ALA A 57 5.79 -24.88 9.13
C ALA A 57 6.57 -23.66 9.65
N LEU A 58 7.14 -23.72 10.86
CA LEU A 58 7.93 -22.63 11.45
C LEU A 58 9.22 -22.33 10.64
N PRO A 59 10.12 -23.31 10.37
CA PRO A 59 11.27 -23.10 9.50
C PRO A 59 10.86 -22.63 8.10
N ALA A 60 9.79 -23.19 7.52
CA ALA A 60 9.28 -22.76 6.22
C ALA A 60 8.83 -21.29 6.22
N THR A 61 8.24 -20.81 7.31
CA THR A 61 7.85 -19.40 7.50
C THR A 61 9.08 -18.50 7.57
N ILE A 62 10.09 -18.89 8.36
CA ILE A 62 11.35 -18.15 8.48
C ILE A 62 12.04 -18.09 7.12
N LEU A 63 12.13 -19.20 6.40
CA LEU A 63 12.72 -19.27 5.07
C LEU A 63 11.93 -18.40 4.08
N ALA A 64 10.60 -18.44 4.11
CA ALA A 64 9.76 -17.58 3.27
C ALA A 64 10.00 -16.10 3.58
N LEU A 65 10.11 -15.71 4.85
CA LEU A 65 10.44 -14.33 5.25
C LEU A 65 11.83 -13.89 4.77
N LEU A 66 12.82 -14.80 4.76
CA LEU A 66 14.18 -14.53 4.31
C LEU A 66 14.29 -14.44 2.77
N VAL A 67 13.64 -15.36 2.04
CA VAL A 67 13.71 -15.48 0.57
C VAL A 67 12.78 -14.45 -0.09
N LEU A 68 11.53 -14.36 0.37
CA LEU A 68 10.55 -13.43 -0.19
C LEU A 68 10.73 -12.01 0.37
N ARG A 69 11.66 -11.82 1.32
CA ARG A 69 12.15 -10.57 1.90
C ARG A 69 11.24 -9.35 1.68
N PRO A 70 10.06 -9.25 2.33
CA PRO A 70 9.07 -8.18 2.09
C PRO A 70 9.51 -6.78 2.54
N TRP A 71 10.76 -6.62 2.97
CA TRP A 71 11.28 -5.40 3.59
C TRP A 71 11.32 -4.18 2.66
N ASN A 72 11.08 -4.34 1.36
CA ASN A 72 10.93 -3.20 0.47
C ASN A 72 9.50 -2.66 0.46
N SER A 73 8.44 -3.48 0.54
CA SER A 73 7.03 -3.00 0.55
C SER A 73 6.63 -2.34 1.88
N LEU A 74 7.18 -2.81 3.00
CA LEU A 74 6.94 -2.22 4.34
C LEU A 74 7.68 -0.89 4.59
N LYS A 75 8.55 -0.43 3.69
CA LYS A 75 9.34 0.81 3.84
C LYS A 75 8.64 2.07 3.37
N TYR A 76 7.43 1.97 2.82
CA TYR A 76 6.71 3.09 2.23
C TYR A 76 5.66 3.66 3.18
N TRP A 77 6.11 4.11 4.34
CA TRP A 77 5.24 4.84 5.26
C TRP A 77 5.26 6.31 4.89
N VAL A 78 4.21 6.74 4.20
CA VAL A 78 3.87 8.16 4.10
C VAL A 78 3.46 8.61 5.50
N ARG A 79 4.17 9.59 6.04
CA ARG A 79 3.95 10.06 7.40
C ARG A 79 2.67 10.89 7.44
N LYS A 80 1.75 10.45 8.28
CA LYS A 80 0.54 11.18 8.63
C LYS A 80 0.84 12.13 9.74
N GLU A 81 0.47 13.38 9.56
CA GLU A 81 0.54 14.36 10.64
C GLU A 81 -0.88 14.83 11.01
N ASP A 82 -1.83 14.78 10.06
CA ASP A 82 -3.25 15.05 10.31
C ASP A 82 -4.15 13.83 10.06
N TYR A 83 -4.91 13.45 11.09
CA TYR A 83 -5.99 12.47 11.02
C TYR A 83 -7.30 13.19 10.74
N ARG A 84 -7.95 12.90 9.61
CA ARG A 84 -9.26 13.49 9.26
C ARG A 84 -10.34 12.40 9.27
N GLU A 85 -11.54 12.79 9.68
CA GLU A 85 -12.71 11.91 9.57
C GLU A 85 -13.00 11.61 8.09
N GLY A 86 -13.24 10.34 7.76
CA GLY A 86 -13.48 9.89 6.37
C GLY A 86 -12.25 9.34 5.62
N ASP A 87 -11.03 9.48 6.15
CA ASP A 87 -9.83 8.85 5.56
C ASP A 87 -9.94 7.31 5.56
N TYR A 88 -10.53 6.76 6.62
CA TYR A 88 -10.62 5.33 6.89
C TYR A 88 -12.00 4.77 6.52
N SER A 89 -12.03 3.60 5.89
CA SER A 89 -13.30 2.88 5.64
C SER A 89 -13.55 1.90 6.76
N GLN A 90 -14.82 1.57 6.99
CA GLN A 90 -15.20 0.46 7.87
C GLN A 90 -14.46 -0.84 7.53
N LEU A 91 -14.33 -1.19 6.24
CA LEU A 91 -13.53 -2.34 5.79
C LEU A 91 -12.04 -2.28 6.17
N TYR A 92 -11.48 -1.08 6.36
CA TYR A 92 -10.10 -0.95 6.83
C TYR A 92 -9.99 -1.36 8.30
N TYR A 93 -10.90 -0.88 9.16
CA TYR A 93 -10.95 -1.29 10.55
C TYR A 93 -11.10 -2.81 10.68
N VAL A 94 -12.02 -3.40 9.91
CA VAL A 94 -12.19 -4.87 9.87
C VAL A 94 -10.89 -5.57 9.44
N SER A 95 -10.22 -5.10 8.39
CA SER A 95 -8.97 -5.71 7.92
C SER A 95 -7.83 -5.64 8.93
N MET A 96 -7.79 -4.61 9.80
CA MET A 96 -6.77 -4.47 10.83
C MET A 96 -6.98 -5.46 11.98
N PHE A 97 -8.24 -5.76 12.29
CA PHE A 97 -8.61 -6.71 13.33
C PHE A 97 -8.86 -8.14 12.83
N ALA A 98 -8.88 -8.38 11.51
CA ALA A 98 -9.19 -9.69 10.92
C ALA A 98 -8.34 -10.85 11.51
N PRO A 99 -7.02 -10.70 11.77
CA PRO A 99 -6.24 -11.76 12.38
C PRO A 99 -6.66 -11.99 13.83
N THR A 100 -6.90 -10.92 14.59
CA THR A 100 -7.35 -10.99 15.99
C THR A 100 -8.73 -11.62 16.10
N ILE A 101 -9.65 -11.29 15.20
CA ILE A 101 -10.99 -11.89 15.11
C ILE A 101 -10.86 -13.38 14.80
N GLY A 102 -10.03 -13.76 13.82
CA GLY A 102 -9.75 -15.16 13.49
C GLY A 102 -9.17 -15.93 14.67
N SER A 103 -8.19 -15.37 15.38
CA SER A 103 -7.62 -15.95 16.59
C SER A 103 -8.65 -16.08 17.73
N ALA A 104 -9.45 -15.04 17.98
CA ALA A 104 -10.44 -15.03 19.05
C ALA A 104 -11.58 -16.02 18.81
N LEU A 105 -11.97 -16.22 17.55
CA LEU A 105 -12.98 -17.21 17.17
C LEU A 105 -12.43 -18.64 17.11
N SER A 106 -11.10 -18.82 17.14
CA SER A 106 -10.49 -20.15 16.99
C SER A 106 -10.96 -21.18 18.02
N PRO A 107 -11.06 -20.89 19.34
CA PRO A 107 -11.48 -21.90 20.31
C PRO A 107 -12.97 -22.23 20.17
N ALA A 108 -13.80 -21.24 19.83
CA ALA A 108 -15.23 -21.45 19.59
C ALA A 108 -15.48 -22.27 18.32
N LEU A 109 -14.69 -22.06 17.26
CA LEU A 109 -14.76 -22.87 16.05
C LEU A 109 -14.33 -24.31 16.32
N VAL A 110 -13.26 -24.52 17.09
CA VAL A 110 -12.81 -25.86 17.48
C VAL A 110 -13.87 -26.57 18.33
N GLY A 111 -14.42 -25.89 19.33
CA GLY A 111 -15.51 -26.42 20.16
C GLY A 111 -16.77 -26.76 19.35
N LEU A 112 -17.15 -25.91 18.39
CA LEU A 112 -18.27 -26.19 17.47
C LEU A 112 -18.02 -27.45 16.62
N PHE A 113 -16.79 -27.65 16.14
CA PHE A 113 -16.43 -28.85 15.39
C PHE A 113 -16.45 -30.11 16.26
N ASP A 114 -15.95 -30.02 17.49
CA ASP A 114 -15.97 -31.14 18.44
C ASP A 114 -17.41 -31.51 18.82
N ASP A 115 -18.27 -30.54 19.10
CA ASP A 115 -19.69 -30.74 19.41
C ASP A 115 -20.45 -31.33 18.22
N ALA A 116 -20.24 -30.78 17.02
CA ALA A 116 -20.86 -31.30 15.80
C ALA A 116 -20.38 -32.72 15.48
N ASN A 117 -19.12 -33.02 15.74
CA ASN A 117 -18.59 -34.37 15.58
C ASN A 117 -19.18 -35.35 16.61
N GLY A 118 -19.30 -34.94 17.88
CA GLY A 118 -19.91 -35.75 18.92
C GLY A 118 -21.40 -36.03 18.70
N THR A 119 -22.09 -35.15 17.97
CA THR A 119 -23.55 -35.22 17.79
C THR A 119 -23.97 -35.81 16.44
N PHE A 120 -23.22 -35.58 15.36
CA PHE A 120 -23.66 -35.91 14.00
C PHE A 120 -22.69 -36.82 13.23
N PHE A 121 -21.39 -36.58 13.31
CA PHE A 121 -20.43 -37.21 12.39
C PHE A 121 -19.69 -38.41 12.98
N HIS A 122 -19.50 -38.45 14.30
CA HIS A 122 -18.79 -39.50 15.05
C HIS A 122 -17.44 -39.90 14.42
N LEU A 123 -16.70 -38.94 13.89
CA LEU A 123 -15.39 -39.15 13.28
C LEU A 123 -14.33 -39.43 14.35
N PRO A 124 -13.28 -40.22 14.02
CA PRO A 124 -12.13 -40.38 14.89
C PRO A 124 -11.50 -39.03 15.24
N GLU A 125 -11.01 -38.88 16.47
CA GLU A 125 -10.41 -37.64 16.99
C GLU A 125 -9.30 -37.08 16.08
N ALA A 126 -8.48 -37.95 15.50
CA ALA A 126 -7.44 -37.57 14.55
C ALA A 126 -8.00 -36.89 13.29
N VAL A 127 -9.15 -37.34 12.80
CA VAL A 127 -9.84 -36.75 11.62
C VAL A 127 -10.43 -35.41 12.00
N THR A 128 -11.08 -35.30 13.16
CA THR A 128 -11.68 -34.06 13.66
C THR A 128 -10.63 -32.97 13.87
N ARG A 129 -9.50 -33.30 14.50
CA ARG A 129 -8.37 -32.36 14.66
C ARG A 129 -7.77 -31.93 13.33
N SER A 130 -7.68 -32.83 12.36
CA SER A 130 -7.17 -32.51 11.02
C SER A 130 -8.12 -31.57 10.27
N LEU A 131 -9.44 -31.76 10.38
CA LEU A 131 -10.44 -30.84 9.81
C LEU A 131 -10.42 -29.47 10.50
N GLY A 132 -10.33 -29.46 11.84
CA GLY A 132 -10.16 -28.22 12.62
C GLY A 132 -8.90 -27.45 12.22
N PHE A 133 -7.80 -28.16 11.97
CA PHE A 133 -6.56 -27.56 11.45
C PHE A 133 -6.77 -26.90 10.10
N VAL A 134 -7.36 -27.62 9.13
CA VAL A 134 -7.62 -27.08 7.80
C VAL A 134 -8.55 -25.86 7.87
N ALA A 135 -9.61 -25.91 8.67
CA ALA A 135 -10.56 -24.81 8.84
C ALA A 135 -9.88 -23.56 9.43
N LEU A 136 -9.15 -23.71 10.53
CA LEU A 136 -8.43 -22.61 11.18
C LEU A 136 -7.33 -22.04 10.28
N TRP A 137 -6.59 -22.92 9.60
CA TRP A 137 -5.53 -22.53 8.68
C TRP A 137 -6.07 -21.67 7.53
N LEU A 138 -7.14 -22.11 6.85
CA LEU A 138 -7.75 -21.37 5.76
C LEU A 138 -8.29 -20.01 6.23
N LEU A 139 -8.96 -19.96 7.37
CA LEU A 139 -9.45 -18.72 7.97
C LEU A 139 -8.31 -17.72 8.20
N MET A 140 -7.21 -18.20 8.78
CA MET A 140 -6.05 -17.37 9.10
C MET A 140 -5.28 -16.94 7.84
N ILE A 141 -5.17 -17.80 6.81
CA ILE A 141 -4.60 -17.41 5.51
C ILE A 141 -5.35 -16.20 4.95
N VAL A 142 -6.68 -16.27 4.92
CA VAL A 142 -7.53 -15.19 4.39
C VAL A 142 -7.36 -13.92 5.24
N GLY A 143 -7.51 -14.04 6.56
CA GLY A 143 -7.41 -12.91 7.48
C GLY A 143 -6.06 -12.19 7.39
N VAL A 144 -4.96 -12.92 7.58
CA VAL A 144 -3.61 -12.35 7.56
C VAL A 144 -3.25 -11.79 6.19
N SER A 145 -3.64 -12.45 5.09
CA SER A 145 -3.35 -11.95 3.74
C SER A 145 -4.13 -10.66 3.41
N LEU A 146 -5.39 -10.55 3.85
CA LEU A 146 -6.18 -9.34 3.72
C LEU A 146 -5.59 -8.18 4.54
N THR A 147 -5.17 -8.45 5.78
CA THR A 147 -4.50 -7.45 6.63
C THR A 147 -3.20 -6.99 6.00
N TRP A 148 -2.36 -7.92 5.54
CA TRP A 148 -1.09 -7.60 4.90
C TRP A 148 -1.30 -6.69 3.68
N ARG A 149 -2.22 -7.07 2.79
CA ARG A 149 -2.57 -6.27 1.61
C ARG A 149 -3.15 -4.89 1.98
N SER A 150 -3.92 -4.83 3.06
CA SER A 150 -4.49 -3.58 3.57
C SER A 150 -3.39 -2.63 4.06
N LEU A 151 -2.38 -3.14 4.77
CA LEU A 151 -1.23 -2.39 5.24
C LEU A 151 -0.39 -1.84 4.09
N GLU A 152 -0.12 -2.64 3.05
CA GLU A 152 0.66 -2.20 1.89
C GLU A 152 -0.04 -1.11 1.08
N THR A 153 -1.36 -1.20 0.94
CA THR A 153 -2.14 -0.26 0.13
C THR A 153 -2.66 0.95 0.93
N PHE A 154 -2.32 1.03 2.20
CA PHE A 154 -2.94 1.94 3.16
C PHE A 154 -2.78 3.41 2.79
N SER A 155 -1.54 3.88 2.62
CA SER A 155 -1.25 5.28 2.29
C SER A 155 -1.89 5.70 0.97
N TYR A 156 -1.79 4.84 -0.05
CA TYR A 156 -2.44 5.08 -1.35
C TYR A 156 -3.97 5.18 -1.23
N ARG A 157 -4.63 4.27 -0.50
CA ARG A 157 -6.09 4.27 -0.37
C ARG A 157 -6.60 5.56 0.29
N ILE A 158 -5.86 6.09 1.25
CA ILE A 158 -6.16 7.38 1.89
C ILE A 158 -5.93 8.54 0.94
N GLY A 159 -4.74 8.61 0.32
CA GLY A 159 -4.43 9.65 -0.66
C GLY A 159 -5.45 9.68 -1.81
N LYS A 160 -5.87 8.51 -2.30
CA LYS A 160 -6.93 8.37 -3.32
C LYS A 160 -8.27 8.91 -2.84
N ARG A 161 -8.66 8.70 -1.59
CA ARG A 161 -9.90 9.23 -1.02
C ARG A 161 -9.85 10.75 -0.89
N ARG A 162 -8.76 11.28 -0.33
CA ARG A 162 -8.55 12.73 -0.22
C ARG A 162 -8.56 13.38 -1.60
N THR A 163 -7.87 12.79 -2.57
CA THR A 163 -7.88 13.26 -3.96
C THR A 163 -9.30 13.33 -4.51
N ARG A 164 -10.12 12.27 -4.32
CA ARG A 164 -11.53 12.28 -4.75
C ARG A 164 -12.33 13.37 -4.05
N GLN A 165 -12.27 13.44 -2.72
CA GLN A 165 -12.98 14.46 -1.95
C GLN A 165 -12.60 15.89 -2.39
N LEU A 166 -11.32 16.16 -2.63
CA LEU A 166 -10.84 17.45 -3.11
C LEU A 166 -11.33 17.77 -4.53
N LEU A 167 -11.24 16.80 -5.45
CA LEU A 167 -11.68 16.99 -6.83
C LEU A 167 -13.21 17.08 -6.96
N ASP A 168 -13.95 16.45 -6.06
CA ASP A 168 -15.42 16.48 -6.01
C ASP A 168 -15.95 17.77 -5.33
N ALA A 169 -15.23 18.30 -4.33
CA ALA A 169 -15.65 19.49 -3.58
C ALA A 169 -15.24 20.82 -4.25
N ASP A 170 -14.12 20.86 -4.97
CA ASP A 170 -13.54 22.10 -5.47
C ASP A 170 -13.32 22.03 -6.99
N HIS A 171 -14.33 22.47 -7.74
CA HIS A 171 -14.34 22.52 -9.20
C HIS A 171 -13.84 23.84 -9.79
N ARG A 172 -13.26 24.75 -8.99
CA ARG A 172 -12.78 26.04 -9.51
C ARG A 172 -11.55 25.84 -10.39
N ILE A 173 -11.77 25.99 -11.70
CA ILE A 173 -10.74 25.95 -12.75
C ILE A 173 -10.07 27.32 -12.93
N ASP A 174 -10.70 28.39 -12.40
CA ASP A 174 -10.35 29.79 -12.65
C ASP A 174 -8.92 30.15 -12.22
N ASP A 175 -8.34 29.41 -11.26
CA ASP A 175 -7.00 29.66 -10.73
C ASP A 175 -5.88 28.91 -11.50
N ILE A 176 -6.23 28.08 -12.50
CA ILE A 176 -5.26 27.26 -13.23
C ILE A 176 -4.62 28.05 -14.37
N THR A 177 -3.35 28.41 -14.21
CA THR A 177 -2.56 29.11 -15.24
C THR A 177 -1.92 28.16 -16.26
N ALA A 178 -1.57 28.67 -17.44
CA ALA A 178 -0.86 27.90 -18.48
C ALA A 178 0.51 27.41 -17.98
N ASP A 179 1.28 28.29 -17.34
CA ASP A 179 2.57 27.94 -16.72
C ASP A 179 2.47 26.75 -15.76
N ALA A 180 1.43 26.72 -14.91
CA ALA A 180 1.22 25.63 -13.96
C ALA A 180 0.92 24.30 -14.67
N LEU A 181 0.16 24.34 -15.77
CA LEU A 181 -0.14 23.16 -16.59
C LEU A 181 1.10 22.62 -17.30
N ASP A 182 1.91 23.49 -17.88
CA ASP A 182 3.13 23.10 -18.58
C ASP A 182 4.16 22.52 -17.61
N LEU A 183 4.31 23.15 -16.43
CA LEU A 183 5.19 22.66 -15.39
C LEU A 183 4.75 21.30 -14.83
N ALA A 184 3.44 21.13 -14.60
CA ALA A 184 2.89 19.85 -14.16
C ALA A 184 3.02 18.76 -15.24
N ALA A 185 2.91 19.12 -16.52
CA ALA A 185 3.11 18.19 -17.64
C ALA A 185 4.58 17.79 -17.78
N ALA A 186 5.52 18.72 -17.61
CA ALA A 186 6.96 18.45 -17.63
C ALA A 186 7.39 17.53 -16.47
N ASN A 187 6.80 17.71 -15.29
CA ASN A 187 7.11 16.93 -14.08
C ASN A 187 6.06 15.85 -13.75
N LYS A 188 5.33 15.38 -14.77
CA LYS A 188 4.20 14.45 -14.62
C LYS A 188 4.59 13.17 -13.89
N GLU A 189 5.77 12.62 -14.15
CA GLU A 189 6.21 11.37 -13.53
C GLU A 189 6.48 11.51 -12.03
N LEU A 190 7.10 12.63 -11.63
CA LEU A 190 7.35 12.95 -10.22
C LEU A 190 6.03 13.06 -9.45
N LEU A 191 5.12 13.87 -9.98
CA LEU A 191 3.79 14.09 -9.39
C LEU A 191 2.95 12.82 -9.37
N ALA A 192 2.96 12.03 -10.45
CA ALA A 192 2.27 10.75 -10.51
C ALA A 192 2.81 9.76 -9.49
N THR A 193 4.13 9.75 -9.26
CA THR A 193 4.76 8.88 -8.28
C THR A 193 4.34 9.26 -6.86
N LEU A 194 4.29 10.56 -6.52
CA LEU A 194 3.79 11.02 -5.22
C LEU A 194 2.31 10.62 -5.00
N VAL A 195 1.45 10.82 -6.00
CA VAL A 195 0.04 10.41 -5.95
C VAL A 195 -0.09 8.88 -5.83
N ALA A 196 0.72 8.11 -6.56
CA ALA A 196 0.73 6.64 -6.48
C ALA A 196 1.13 6.11 -5.09
N LEU A 197 1.99 6.84 -4.39
CA LEU A 197 2.38 6.53 -3.02
C LEU A 197 1.39 7.05 -1.97
N GLY A 198 0.44 7.90 -2.37
CA GLY A 198 -0.57 8.51 -1.49
C GLY A 198 -0.06 9.75 -0.75
N ALA A 199 1.02 10.39 -1.23
CA ALA A 199 1.61 11.59 -0.66
C ALA A 199 0.88 12.85 -1.15
N VAL A 200 -0.34 13.04 -0.65
CA VAL A 200 -1.28 14.07 -1.10
C VAL A 200 -1.90 14.79 0.09
N ASP A 201 -2.05 16.11 0.01
CA ASP A 201 -2.78 16.95 0.97
C ASP A 201 -2.37 16.66 2.44
N GLY A 202 -1.13 17.01 2.77
CA GLY A 202 -0.57 16.83 4.11
C GLY A 202 -0.17 15.39 4.46
N GLN A 203 -0.18 14.48 3.48
CA GLN A 203 0.44 13.17 3.60
C GLN A 203 1.88 13.24 3.08
N TRP A 204 2.86 13.09 3.96
CA TRP A 204 4.26 13.46 3.69
C TRP A 204 5.13 12.26 3.32
N LEU A 205 5.72 12.29 2.13
CA LEU A 205 6.73 11.31 1.69
C LEU A 205 8.13 11.89 1.82
N HIS A 206 9.08 11.08 2.25
CA HIS A 206 10.47 11.50 2.30
C HIS A 206 11.09 11.50 0.89
N ILE A 207 11.84 12.55 0.51
CA ILE A 207 12.45 12.66 -0.84
C ILE A 207 13.35 11.47 -1.24
N LYS A 208 14.09 10.87 -0.29
CA LYS A 208 14.84 9.61 -0.50
C LYS A 208 13.97 8.46 -1.01
N GLN A 209 12.71 8.38 -0.57
CA GLN A 209 11.78 7.37 -1.08
C GLN A 209 11.40 7.72 -2.51
N LEU A 210 11.03 8.98 -2.78
CA LEU A 210 10.73 9.46 -4.14
C LEU A 210 11.87 9.17 -5.13
N ALA A 211 13.11 9.49 -4.77
CA ALA A 211 14.30 9.23 -5.59
C ALA A 211 14.48 7.75 -5.94
N ARG A 212 14.23 6.85 -4.97
CA ARG A 212 14.26 5.40 -5.22
C ARG A 212 13.16 4.94 -6.17
N HIS A 213 11.99 5.56 -6.14
CA HIS A 213 10.86 5.20 -7.01
C HIS A 213 11.01 5.73 -8.44
N LEU A 214 11.72 6.85 -8.58
CA LEU A 214 12.06 7.43 -9.88
C LEU A 214 13.39 6.91 -10.44
N ASP A 215 14.07 6.00 -9.72
CA ASP A 215 15.40 5.48 -10.05
C ASP A 215 16.41 6.60 -10.40
N THR A 216 16.43 7.64 -9.56
CA THR A 216 17.23 8.85 -9.80
C THR A 216 17.97 9.29 -8.55
N SER A 217 18.97 10.15 -8.72
CA SER A 217 19.71 10.75 -7.61
C SER A 217 18.93 11.89 -6.98
N LEU A 218 19.18 12.15 -5.68
CA LEU A 218 18.55 13.26 -4.97
C LEU A 218 18.86 14.60 -5.63
N ASP A 219 20.11 14.81 -6.03
CA ASP A 219 20.57 16.09 -6.60
C ASP A 219 19.83 16.47 -7.89
N LYS A 220 19.32 15.48 -8.64
CA LYS A 220 18.50 15.71 -9.84
C LYS A 220 17.06 16.10 -9.54
N LEU A 221 16.61 15.92 -8.31
CA LEU A 221 15.24 16.22 -7.87
C LEU A 221 15.11 17.58 -7.19
N GLU A 222 16.21 18.20 -6.76
CA GLU A 222 16.18 19.47 -6.03
C GLU A 222 15.51 20.58 -6.85
N ALA A 223 16.07 20.91 -8.01
CA ALA A 223 15.53 21.98 -8.87
C ALA A 223 14.07 21.73 -9.31
N PRO A 224 13.68 20.53 -9.80
CA PRO A 224 12.29 20.25 -10.11
C PRO A 224 11.33 20.41 -8.92
N ILE A 225 11.76 20.01 -7.71
CA ILE A 225 10.93 20.13 -6.51
C ILE A 225 10.77 21.60 -6.11
N GLU A 226 11.84 22.39 -6.19
CA GLU A 226 11.80 23.82 -5.88
C GLU A 226 10.89 24.56 -6.86
N GLU A 227 11.00 24.29 -8.16
CA GLU A 227 10.15 24.91 -9.18
C GLU A 227 8.66 24.57 -8.96
N LEU A 228 8.36 23.33 -8.56
CA LEU A 228 7.00 22.90 -8.22
C LEU A 228 6.47 23.51 -6.90
N ASP A 229 7.33 23.72 -5.90
CA ASP A 229 7.01 24.37 -4.63
C ASP A 229 6.69 25.86 -4.83
N GLU A 230 7.52 26.57 -5.61
CA GLU A 230 7.31 27.99 -5.94
C GLU A 230 5.97 28.24 -6.63
N ARG A 231 5.51 27.29 -7.47
CA ARG A 231 4.21 27.35 -8.14
C ARG A 231 3.07 26.71 -7.34
N SER A 232 3.32 26.37 -6.07
CA SER A 232 2.33 25.78 -5.15
C SER A 232 1.72 24.47 -5.66
N LEU A 233 2.40 23.74 -6.54
CA LEU A 233 1.97 22.42 -7.04
C LEU A 233 2.37 21.30 -6.05
N LEU A 234 3.41 21.53 -5.26
CA LEU A 234 3.85 20.69 -4.15
C LEU A 234 3.89 21.52 -2.88
N ASP A 235 3.68 20.85 -1.75
CA ASP A 235 4.07 21.36 -0.45
C ASP A 235 5.39 20.72 -0.04
N VAL A 236 6.40 21.54 0.25
CA VAL A 236 7.72 21.08 0.70
C VAL A 236 7.99 21.48 2.14
N ARG A 237 8.22 20.49 3.00
CA ARG A 237 8.70 20.72 4.37
C ARG A 237 10.20 20.60 4.43
N ARG A 238 10.84 21.77 4.54
CA ARG A 238 12.24 21.96 4.90
C ARG A 238 12.30 22.11 6.41
N SER A 239 12.97 21.22 7.13
CA SER A 239 13.18 21.43 8.58
C SER A 239 14.23 22.53 8.76
N ALA A 240 13.95 23.54 9.59
CA ALA A 240 14.79 24.74 9.74
C ALA A 240 16.23 24.46 10.23
N LEU A 241 16.46 23.31 10.86
CA LEU A 241 17.78 22.81 11.27
C LEU A 241 18.44 21.90 10.21
N GLU A 242 17.70 21.53 9.16
CA GLU A 242 18.05 20.51 8.21
C GLU A 242 18.17 21.09 6.79
N LYS A 243 19.28 21.80 6.56
CA LYS A 243 19.73 22.16 5.20
C LYS A 243 19.90 20.97 4.22
N PRO A 244 20.21 19.72 4.62
CA PRO A 244 20.41 18.70 3.60
C PRO A 244 19.09 18.23 2.98
N LEU A 245 19.01 18.34 1.64
CA LEU A 245 18.01 17.73 0.76
C LEU A 245 17.58 16.33 1.21
N LYS A 246 18.51 15.54 1.73
CA LYS A 246 18.33 14.20 2.33
C LYS A 246 17.31 14.10 3.47
N LYS A 247 16.63 15.17 3.89
CA LYS A 247 15.60 15.16 4.94
C LYS A 247 14.28 15.84 4.54
N TRP A 248 14.17 16.32 3.30
CA TRP A 248 12.95 16.97 2.82
C TRP A 248 11.79 15.99 2.77
N LYS A 249 10.60 16.52 3.09
CA LYS A 249 9.33 15.84 2.99
C LYS A 249 8.43 16.56 2.00
N LEU A 250 7.72 15.78 1.19
CA LEU A 250 6.97 16.26 0.04
C LEU A 250 5.52 15.77 0.13
N SER A 251 4.58 16.62 -0.28
CA SER A 251 3.18 16.26 -0.48
C SER A 251 2.65 17.00 -1.71
N VAL A 252 1.76 16.38 -2.49
CA VAL A 252 1.06 17.10 -3.57
C VAL A 252 -0.01 18.00 -2.95
N SER A 253 0.03 19.29 -3.28
CA SER A 253 -0.93 20.26 -2.76
C SER A 253 -2.32 20.05 -3.40
N PRO A 254 -3.41 20.52 -2.77
CA PRO A 254 -4.74 20.49 -3.40
C PRO A 254 -4.79 21.19 -4.76
N PHE A 255 -4.04 22.30 -4.92
CA PHE A 255 -3.92 23.00 -6.20
C PHE A 255 -3.21 22.12 -7.24
N GLY A 256 -2.08 21.49 -6.89
CA GLY A 256 -1.35 20.58 -7.75
C GLY A 256 -2.19 19.40 -8.25
N LEU A 257 -3.06 18.83 -7.41
CA LEU A 257 -3.99 17.78 -7.82
C LEU A 257 -5.00 18.27 -8.86
N ARG A 258 -5.56 19.47 -8.70
CA ARG A 258 -6.50 20.05 -9.66
C ARG A 258 -5.83 20.28 -11.01
N VAL A 259 -4.63 20.86 -10.99
CA VAL A 259 -3.81 21.07 -12.20
C VAL A 259 -3.54 19.74 -12.90
N LEU A 260 -3.11 18.71 -12.17
CA LEU A 260 -2.88 17.36 -12.72
C LEU A 260 -4.14 16.72 -13.32
N ASN A 261 -5.28 16.85 -12.64
CA ASN A 261 -6.56 16.36 -13.16
C ASN A 261 -6.98 17.09 -14.44
N HIS A 262 -6.64 18.38 -14.58
CA HIS A 262 -6.90 19.14 -15.80
C HIS A 262 -5.96 18.76 -16.95
N VAL A 263 -4.66 18.56 -16.66
CA VAL A 263 -3.67 18.06 -17.63
C VAL A 263 -4.09 16.71 -18.22
N ASP A 264 -4.72 15.83 -17.44
CA ASP A 264 -5.16 14.51 -17.91
C ASP A 264 -6.45 14.52 -18.74
N ARG A 265 -7.27 15.58 -18.59
CA ARG A 265 -8.54 15.74 -19.32
C ARG A 265 -8.39 16.43 -20.67
N ARG A 266 -7.27 17.10 -20.92
CA ARG A 266 -6.91 17.69 -22.23
C ARG A 266 -6.32 16.63 -23.15
#